data_AF-A0A2C5WUE9-F1
#
_entry.id   AF-A0A2C5WUE9-F1
#
_cell.length_a   1.000
_cell.length_b   1.000
_cell.length_c   1.000
_cell.angle_alpha   90.00
_cell.angle_beta   90.00
_cell.angle_gamma   90.00
#
_symmetry.space_group_name_H-M   'P 1'
#
loop_
_entity.id
_entity.type
_entity.pdbx_description
1 polymer ?
#
loop_
_entity_poly.entity_id
_entity_poly.type
_entity_poly.pdbx_seq_one_letter_code
_entity_poly.pdbx_strand_id
1 'polypeptide(L)'
;MLSRSPSRVISQGQIPTQTPISAPSVVPSSSSSDCSSRSEVDSMEKQTDIPTSDASEISQLREELNRLKLKFEHTPATQADDQLSREASRQRAKGVTIAKLGEFHWSFIVPSHAVLSSATNWAAWFKNVQYALRELCLEIEDLKYLDSATHTRLLRQMHMALSTKLQNKVLDCEDFEESIDILRAATIGSRQHSEDDYAERLRAFDFLPGESLSKMVDRYENLADEATSLGVKLDEKYKVTNLRVVISAKFPDLYLHLIVHKSWPVFLETVHMMLDMDCRH
;
A
#
# COMPACT_ATOMS: atom_id res chain seq x y z
N MET A 1 44.28 -41.30 4.25
CA MET A 1 43.69 -42.29 3.33
C MET A 1 42.99 -41.54 2.21
N LEU A 2 43.42 -41.79 0.97
CA LEU A 2 42.89 -41.20 -0.27
C LEU A 2 41.95 -42.22 -0.95
N SER A 3 40.77 -41.78 -1.39
CA SER A 3 40.04 -42.36 -2.55
C SER A 3 39.06 -41.29 -3.08
N ARG A 4 39.32 -40.62 -4.22
CA ARG A 4 38.90 -40.95 -5.60
C ARG A 4 37.39 -41.20 -5.80
N SER A 5 36.67 -40.13 -6.21
CA SER A 5 35.97 -39.86 -7.51
C SER A 5 35.31 -41.02 -8.32
N PRO A 6 34.50 -40.76 -9.40
CA PRO A 6 33.53 -39.69 -9.76
C PRO A 6 32.23 -40.21 -10.49
N SER A 7 31.36 -39.29 -10.97
CA SER A 7 30.69 -39.28 -12.31
C SER A 7 29.15 -39.16 -12.41
N ARG A 8 28.72 -37.97 -12.89
CA ARG A 8 27.77 -37.64 -13.99
C ARG A 8 26.78 -38.70 -14.52
N VAL A 9 25.50 -38.32 -14.59
CA VAL A 9 24.60 -38.63 -15.72
C VAL A 9 23.71 -37.42 -16.04
N ILE A 10 23.68 -37.04 -17.32
CA ILE A 10 22.77 -36.11 -17.98
C ILE A 10 21.56 -36.91 -18.47
N SER A 11 20.34 -36.36 -18.38
CA SER A 11 19.28 -36.69 -19.34
C SER A 11 18.35 -35.51 -19.55
N GLN A 12 18.43 -34.99 -20.77
CA GLN A 12 17.48 -34.11 -21.42
C GLN A 12 16.24 -34.91 -21.87
N GLY A 13 15.12 -34.20 -22.02
CA GLY A 13 14.10 -34.51 -23.02
C GLY A 13 12.72 -34.83 -22.45
N GLN A 14 11.77 -33.89 -22.57
CA GLN A 14 10.78 -33.93 -23.66
C GLN A 14 9.81 -32.75 -23.58
N ILE A 15 9.76 -32.01 -24.68
CA ILE A 15 8.71 -31.06 -25.10
C ILE A 15 7.80 -31.81 -26.09
N PRO A 16 6.49 -31.51 -26.11
CA PRO A 16 5.76 -31.35 -27.37
C PRO A 16 4.99 -30.01 -27.36
N THR A 17 5.32 -29.00 -28.17
CA THR A 17 4.96 -28.75 -29.58
C THR A 17 3.45 -28.80 -29.89
N GLN A 18 2.84 -27.60 -29.86
CA GLN A 18 1.86 -26.96 -30.77
C GLN A 18 0.80 -27.80 -31.53
N THR A 19 -0.45 -27.29 -31.49
CA THR A 19 -1.19 -26.94 -32.73
C THR A 19 -2.13 -25.74 -32.47
N PRO A 20 -2.25 -24.78 -33.43
CA PRO A 20 -3.11 -23.60 -33.35
C PRO A 20 -4.48 -23.86 -33.99
N ILE A 21 -5.55 -23.23 -33.50
CA ILE A 21 -6.84 -23.20 -34.22
C ILE A 21 -7.34 -21.76 -34.30
N SER A 22 -7.64 -21.39 -35.55
CA SER A 22 -7.99 -20.09 -36.09
C SER A 22 -9.32 -19.52 -35.61
N ALA A 23 -9.39 -18.18 -35.64
CA ALA A 23 -10.62 -17.38 -35.63
C ALA A 23 -11.51 -17.66 -36.86
N PRO A 24 -12.75 -17.13 -36.85
CA PRO A 24 -13.06 -16.20 -37.93
C PRO A 24 -13.67 -14.87 -37.45
N SER A 25 -13.22 -13.84 -38.16
CA SER A 25 -13.71 -12.48 -38.24
C SER A 25 -15.08 -12.42 -38.94
N VAL A 26 -16.01 -11.61 -38.43
CA VAL A 26 -17.13 -11.07 -39.22
C VAL A 26 -17.45 -9.64 -38.75
N VAL A 27 -17.25 -8.69 -39.67
CA VAL A 27 -17.88 -7.37 -39.77
C VAL A 27 -18.22 -7.19 -41.26
N PRO A 28 -18.98 -6.18 -41.71
CA PRO A 28 -19.98 -5.32 -41.06
C PRO A 28 -21.32 -5.32 -41.84
N SER A 29 -22.35 -4.60 -41.38
CA SER A 29 -23.39 -4.05 -42.27
C SER A 29 -24.16 -2.89 -41.62
N SER A 30 -24.06 -1.73 -42.26
CA SER A 30 -24.90 -0.55 -42.07
C SER A 30 -26.05 -0.54 -43.07
N SER A 31 -27.22 -0.05 -42.66
CA SER A 31 -28.29 0.54 -43.50
C SER A 31 -29.27 1.20 -42.51
N SER A 32 -29.47 2.52 -42.43
CA SER A 32 -29.97 3.53 -43.39
C SER A 32 -31.35 3.21 -43.97
N SER A 33 -32.38 3.90 -43.48
CA SER A 33 -33.56 4.24 -44.27
C SER A 33 -34.25 5.48 -43.70
N ASP A 34 -34.37 6.49 -44.55
CA ASP A 34 -35.02 7.78 -44.37
C ASP A 34 -36.56 7.73 -44.44
N CYS A 35 -37.13 8.92 -44.20
CA CYS A 35 -38.36 9.50 -44.75
C CYS A 35 -39.65 9.34 -43.92
N SER A 36 -40.12 10.47 -43.38
CA SER A 36 -41.11 11.28 -44.13
C SER A 36 -41.37 12.67 -43.53
N SER A 37 -41.18 13.62 -44.44
CA SER A 37 -41.60 15.01 -44.55
C SER A 37 -42.94 15.40 -43.92
N ARG A 38 -43.01 16.61 -43.36
CA ARG A 38 -44.05 17.58 -43.72
C ARG A 38 -43.61 19.02 -43.46
N SER A 39 -43.65 19.81 -44.53
CA SER A 39 -43.42 21.25 -44.61
C SER A 39 -44.57 22.05 -44.00
N GLU A 40 -44.27 23.23 -43.45
CA GLU A 40 -44.82 24.50 -43.95
C GLU A 40 -44.06 25.69 -43.35
N VAL A 41 -43.82 26.66 -44.22
CA VAL A 41 -43.07 27.89 -44.04
C VAL A 41 -44.05 28.93 -43.53
N ASP A 42 -43.68 29.73 -42.54
CA ASP A 42 -44.13 31.13 -42.55
C ASP A 42 -43.09 32.06 -41.96
N SER A 43 -42.82 33.11 -42.73
CA SER A 43 -41.82 34.14 -42.47
C SER A 43 -42.40 35.18 -41.54
N MET A 44 -41.74 35.43 -40.41
CA MET A 44 -41.68 36.79 -39.87
C MET A 44 -40.25 37.07 -39.38
N GLU A 45 -39.56 37.82 -40.23
CA GLU A 45 -38.35 38.56 -39.94
C GLU A 45 -38.60 39.45 -38.72
N LYS A 46 -37.98 39.09 -37.59
CA LYS A 46 -37.86 39.98 -36.43
C LYS A 46 -36.37 40.15 -36.14
N GLN A 47 -35.84 41.21 -36.76
CA GLN A 47 -34.62 41.90 -36.39
C GLN A 47 -34.45 41.87 -34.86
N THR A 48 -33.43 41.13 -34.41
CA THR A 48 -32.94 41.25 -33.05
C THR A 48 -31.42 41.29 -33.15
N ASP A 49 -30.88 42.49 -32.96
CA ASP A 49 -29.46 42.75 -32.81
C ASP A 49 -28.87 41.81 -31.75
N ILE A 50 -27.98 40.90 -32.16
CA ILE A 50 -27.15 40.14 -31.23
C ILE A 50 -25.88 40.96 -31.01
N PRO A 51 -25.56 41.37 -29.77
CA PRO A 51 -24.37 42.16 -29.51
C PRO A 51 -23.13 41.27 -29.67
N THR A 52 -22.13 41.80 -30.38
CA THR A 52 -20.75 41.31 -30.50
C THR A 52 -19.97 41.36 -29.17
N SER A 53 -20.56 40.86 -28.06
CA SER A 53 -19.95 40.82 -26.71
C SER A 53 -19.30 39.46 -26.41
N ASP A 54 -19.85 38.37 -26.96
CA ASP A 54 -19.51 37.01 -26.49
C ASP A 54 -18.13 36.50 -26.93
N ALA A 55 -17.58 36.99 -28.05
CA ALA A 55 -16.28 36.52 -28.54
C ALA A 55 -15.10 37.00 -27.69
N SER A 56 -15.24 38.18 -27.06
CA SER A 56 -14.26 38.77 -26.14
C SER A 56 -14.24 38.02 -24.81
N GLU A 57 -15.42 37.71 -24.27
CA GLU A 57 -15.57 36.99 -23.00
C GLU A 57 -15.06 35.54 -23.12
N ILE A 58 -15.36 34.86 -24.22
CA ILE A 58 -14.84 33.50 -24.49
C ILE A 58 -13.31 33.51 -24.63
N SER A 59 -12.73 34.56 -25.20
CA SER A 59 -11.28 34.69 -25.33
C SER A 59 -10.61 34.95 -23.98
N GLN A 60 -11.20 35.81 -23.13
CA GLN A 60 -10.74 36.01 -21.76
C GLN A 60 -10.85 34.74 -20.91
N LEU A 61 -11.94 33.98 -21.05
CA LEU A 61 -12.10 32.71 -20.33
C LEU A 61 -11.08 31.65 -20.78
N ARG A 62 -10.73 31.60 -22.07
CA ARG A 62 -9.67 30.71 -22.57
C ARG A 62 -8.30 31.11 -22.05
N GLU A 63 -8.04 32.41 -21.93
CA GLU A 63 -6.78 32.92 -21.39
C GLU A 63 -6.67 32.69 -19.87
N GLU A 64 -7.75 32.91 -19.13
CA GLU A 64 -7.86 32.54 -17.71
C GLU A 64 -7.67 31.04 -17.49
N LEU A 65 -8.29 30.19 -18.33
CA LEU A 65 -8.14 28.74 -18.28
C LEU A 65 -6.70 28.31 -18.57
N ASN A 66 -6.06 28.90 -19.58
CA ASN A 66 -4.66 28.65 -19.88
C ASN A 66 -3.74 29.12 -18.76
N ARG A 67 -4.04 30.26 -18.12
CA ARG A 67 -3.30 30.76 -16.95
C ARG A 67 -3.48 29.86 -15.73
N LEU A 68 -4.67 29.31 -15.54
CA LEU A 68 -4.96 28.35 -14.48
C LEU A 68 -4.28 27.01 -14.76
N LYS A 69 -4.31 26.53 -16.01
CA LYS A 69 -3.62 25.31 -16.44
C LYS A 69 -2.11 25.45 -16.25
N LEU A 70 -1.52 26.59 -16.59
CA LEU A 70 -0.10 26.86 -16.33
C LEU A 70 0.21 26.90 -14.82
N LYS A 71 -0.70 27.46 -14.01
CA LYS A 71 -0.56 27.41 -12.54
C LYS A 71 -0.59 25.97 -12.03
N PHE A 72 -1.46 25.10 -12.55
CA PHE A 72 -1.53 23.69 -12.15
C PHE A 72 -0.36 22.83 -12.70
N GLU A 73 0.09 23.06 -13.94
CA GLU A 73 1.29 22.41 -14.52
C GLU A 73 2.60 22.88 -13.85
N HIS A 74 2.59 24.05 -13.20
CA HIS A 74 3.73 24.58 -12.42
C HIS A 74 3.46 24.66 -10.91
N THR A 75 2.44 24.00 -10.37
CA THR A 75 2.31 23.89 -8.92
C THR A 75 3.24 22.75 -8.46
N PRO A 76 4.32 23.04 -7.73
CA PRO A 76 5.22 22.02 -7.17
C PRO A 76 4.60 21.42 -5.91
N ALA A 77 3.30 21.10 -5.93
CA ALA A 77 2.56 20.65 -4.75
C ALA A 77 3.25 19.43 -4.11
N THR A 78 3.75 18.51 -4.94
CA THR A 78 4.50 17.33 -4.50
C THR A 78 5.86 17.68 -3.87
N GLN A 79 6.59 18.69 -4.38
CA GLN A 79 7.89 19.05 -3.80
C GLN A 79 7.77 19.86 -2.50
N ALA A 80 6.73 20.71 -2.40
CA ALA A 80 6.45 21.46 -1.19
C ALA A 80 6.03 20.52 -0.04
N ASP A 81 5.17 19.54 -0.33
CA ASP A 81 4.75 18.55 0.66
C ASP A 81 5.91 17.63 1.09
N ASP A 82 6.75 17.18 0.16
CA ASP A 82 7.95 16.39 0.47
C ASP A 82 8.97 17.15 1.31
N GLN A 83 9.07 18.46 1.12
CA GLN A 83 9.99 19.30 1.87
C GLN A 83 9.46 19.58 3.28
N LEU A 84 8.15 19.82 3.43
CA LEU A 84 7.50 19.94 4.73
C LEU A 84 7.58 18.64 5.53
N SER A 85 7.37 17.49 4.89
CA SER A 85 7.49 16.17 5.52
C SER A 85 8.92 15.92 6.03
N ARG A 86 9.94 16.18 5.20
CA ARG A 86 11.35 16.05 5.61
C ARG A 86 11.72 17.00 6.74
N GLU A 87 11.21 18.22 6.74
CA GLU A 87 11.47 19.16 7.82
C GLU A 87 10.78 18.72 9.12
N ALA A 88 9.54 18.23 9.06
CA ALA A 88 8.85 17.67 10.22
C ALA A 88 9.63 16.50 10.84
N SER A 89 10.15 15.61 9.99
CA SER A 89 11.02 14.50 10.39
C SER A 89 12.30 14.97 11.09
N ARG A 90 12.98 15.99 10.56
CA ARG A 90 14.14 16.63 11.21
C ARG A 90 13.81 17.21 12.57
N GLN A 91 12.66 17.87 12.71
CA GLN A 91 12.25 18.46 13.99
C GLN A 91 11.97 17.40 15.05
N ARG A 92 11.35 16.26 14.67
CA ARG A 92 11.17 15.12 15.58
C ARG A 92 12.52 14.55 16.03
N ALA A 93 13.42 14.29 15.09
CA ALA A 93 14.75 13.75 15.35
C ALA A 93 15.60 14.65 16.26
N LYS A 94 15.56 15.97 16.04
CA LYS A 94 16.34 16.95 16.82
C LYS A 94 16.05 16.91 18.33
N GLY A 95 14.85 16.49 18.73
CA GLY A 95 14.44 16.37 20.12
C GLY A 95 14.90 15.09 20.81
N VAL A 96 15.60 14.18 20.12
CA VAL A 96 16.04 12.89 20.65
C VAL A 96 17.56 12.85 20.72
N THR A 97 18.09 12.70 21.94
CA THR A 97 19.52 12.67 22.21
C THR A 97 19.88 11.47 23.09
N ILE A 98 21.16 11.09 23.14
CA ILE A 98 21.64 10.05 24.07
C ILE A 98 21.21 10.31 25.52
N ALA A 99 21.25 11.56 25.98
CA ALA A 99 20.85 11.91 27.35
C ALA A 99 19.38 11.55 27.58
N LYS A 100 18.51 11.90 26.64
CA LYS A 100 17.09 11.57 26.67
C LYS A 100 16.85 10.06 26.66
N LEU A 101 17.58 9.32 25.82
CA LEU A 101 17.52 7.84 25.81
C LEU A 101 17.92 7.27 27.18
N GLY A 102 18.94 7.84 27.83
CA GLY A 102 19.40 7.45 29.15
C GLY A 102 18.38 7.72 30.26
N GLU A 103 17.78 8.91 30.26
CA GLU A 103 16.74 9.31 31.24
C GLU A 103 15.54 8.36 31.21
N PHE A 104 15.07 8.00 30.01
CA PHE A 104 13.95 7.08 29.83
C PHE A 104 14.33 5.60 29.95
N HIS A 105 15.59 5.27 30.26
CA HIS A 105 16.12 3.90 30.24
C HIS A 105 15.75 3.15 28.94
N TRP A 106 15.71 3.90 27.84
CA TRP A 106 15.11 3.46 26.59
C TRP A 106 15.97 2.35 25.95
N SER A 107 15.30 1.30 25.47
CA SER A 107 15.93 0.22 24.71
C SER A 107 14.90 -0.57 23.90
N PHE A 108 15.36 -1.34 22.92
CA PHE A 108 14.53 -2.35 22.26
C PHE A 108 14.33 -3.54 23.20
N ILE A 109 13.38 -3.42 24.14
CA ILE A 109 13.01 -4.53 25.01
C ILE A 109 12.14 -5.47 24.19
N VAL A 110 12.75 -6.55 23.73
CA VAL A 110 12.05 -7.62 23.03
C VAL A 110 12.04 -8.84 23.94
N PRO A 111 10.88 -9.41 24.30
CA PRO A 111 10.85 -10.61 25.11
C PRO A 111 11.56 -11.76 24.37
N SER A 112 12.11 -12.72 25.11
CA SER A 112 13.01 -13.76 24.56
C SER A 112 12.42 -14.54 23.38
N HIS A 113 11.10 -14.73 23.35
CA HIS A 113 10.38 -15.41 22.27
C HIS A 113 10.21 -14.55 21.00
N ALA A 114 10.38 -13.22 21.11
CA ALA A 114 10.27 -12.26 20.01
C ALA A 114 11.64 -11.78 19.48
N VAL A 115 12.76 -12.31 20.03
CA VAL A 115 14.10 -12.06 19.48
C VAL A 115 14.15 -12.50 18.02
N LEU A 116 14.66 -11.62 17.14
CA LEU A 116 14.70 -11.94 15.72
C LEU A 116 15.72 -13.06 15.44
N SER A 117 15.20 -14.20 15.03
CA SER A 117 15.99 -15.40 14.73
C SER A 117 15.56 -16.11 13.44
N SER A 118 14.31 -15.91 13.02
CA SER A 118 13.71 -16.54 11.84
C SER A 118 12.57 -15.69 11.27
N ALA A 119 11.98 -16.15 10.17
CA ALA A 119 10.77 -15.58 9.59
C ALA A 119 9.62 -15.46 10.61
N THR A 120 9.46 -16.46 11.48
CA THR A 120 8.31 -16.55 12.41
C THR A 120 8.26 -15.40 13.41
N ASN A 121 9.41 -14.90 13.83
CA ASN A 121 9.51 -13.81 14.82
C ASN A 121 9.59 -12.43 14.15
N TRP A 122 9.64 -12.34 12.81
CA TRP A 122 9.82 -11.09 12.08
C TRP A 122 8.75 -10.06 12.43
N ALA A 123 7.48 -10.42 12.28
CA ALA A 123 6.38 -9.49 12.50
C ALA A 123 6.33 -8.96 13.94
N ALA A 124 6.51 -9.83 14.93
CA ALA A 124 6.55 -9.45 16.34
C ALA A 124 7.74 -8.54 16.64
N TRP A 125 8.93 -8.87 16.12
CA TRP A 125 10.13 -8.06 16.30
C TRP A 125 10.00 -6.68 15.67
N PHE A 126 9.59 -6.61 14.39
CA PHE A 126 9.46 -5.35 13.65
C PHE A 126 8.41 -4.43 14.27
N LYS A 127 7.29 -5.00 14.72
CA LYS A 127 6.26 -4.26 15.46
C LYS A 127 6.79 -3.68 16.78
N ASN A 128 7.61 -4.43 17.52
CA ASN A 128 8.25 -3.92 18.74
C ASN A 128 9.24 -2.80 18.45
N VAL A 129 10.02 -2.89 17.36
CA VAL A 129 10.90 -1.80 16.91
C VAL A 129 10.08 -0.53 16.64
N GLN A 130 8.98 -0.66 15.89
CA GLN A 130 8.09 0.48 15.62
C GLN A 130 7.48 1.08 16.89
N TYR A 131 7.04 0.26 17.85
CA TYR A 131 6.53 0.77 19.13
C TYR A 131 7.60 1.51 19.93
N ALA A 132 8.80 0.94 20.05
CA ALA A 132 9.90 1.57 20.77
C ALA A 132 10.28 2.93 20.16
N LEU A 133 10.25 3.06 18.83
CA LEU A 133 10.49 4.34 18.17
C LEU A 133 9.35 5.35 18.42
N ARG A 134 8.09 4.91 18.44
CA ARG A 134 6.95 5.77 18.77
C ARG A 134 7.01 6.35 20.18
N GLU A 135 7.59 5.64 21.15
CA GLU A 135 7.82 6.18 22.50
C GLU A 135 8.72 7.43 22.49
N LEU A 136 9.59 7.55 21.47
CA LEU A 136 10.45 8.71 21.26
C LEU A 136 9.84 9.74 20.30
N CYS A 137 8.59 9.52 19.86
CA CYS A 137 7.96 10.24 18.77
C CYS A 137 8.78 10.18 17.46
N LEU A 138 9.37 9.02 17.16
CA LEU A 138 10.14 8.78 15.94
C LEU A 138 9.49 7.71 15.05
N GLU A 139 9.73 7.85 13.75
CA GLU A 139 9.56 6.82 12.74
C GLU A 139 10.92 6.36 12.19
N ILE A 140 10.97 5.23 11.48
CA ILE A 140 12.22 4.70 10.90
C ILE A 140 12.88 5.74 9.97
N GLU A 141 12.08 6.42 9.16
CA GLU A 141 12.51 7.46 8.23
C GLU A 141 13.14 8.69 8.92
N ASP A 142 12.88 8.90 10.22
CA ASP A 142 13.41 10.00 11.01
C ASP A 142 14.85 9.76 11.45
N LEU A 143 15.28 8.50 11.51
CA LEU A 143 16.54 8.10 12.14
C LEU A 143 17.76 8.67 11.43
N LYS A 144 17.69 8.86 10.10
CA LYS A 144 18.77 9.48 9.31
C LYS A 144 19.06 10.95 9.67
N TYR A 145 18.17 11.61 10.43
CA TYR A 145 18.36 12.99 10.87
C TYR A 145 18.85 13.11 12.32
N LEU A 146 19.04 11.99 13.02
CA LEU A 146 19.61 11.99 14.35
C LEU A 146 21.09 12.40 14.33
N ASP A 147 21.58 12.92 15.45
CA ASP A 147 23.01 13.08 15.61
C ASP A 147 23.71 11.71 15.60
N SER A 148 24.95 11.69 15.13
CA SER A 148 25.73 10.45 14.93
C SER A 148 25.81 9.58 16.20
N ALA A 149 25.92 10.19 17.38
CA ALA A 149 26.06 9.45 18.62
C ALA A 149 24.73 8.77 18.99
N THR A 150 23.62 9.50 18.89
CA THR A 150 22.27 8.94 19.13
C THR A 150 21.93 7.86 18.11
N HIS A 151 22.23 8.08 16.82
CA HIS A 151 22.05 7.08 15.77
C HIS A 151 22.81 5.79 16.08
N THR A 152 24.10 5.90 16.37
CA THR A 152 24.96 4.76 16.74
C THR A 152 24.42 4.02 17.96
N ARG A 153 23.90 4.75 18.96
CA ARG A 153 23.32 4.15 20.15
C ARG A 153 22.07 3.32 19.83
N LEU A 154 21.17 3.82 18.99
CA LEU A 154 19.97 3.11 18.55
C LEU A 154 20.33 1.85 17.75
N LEU A 155 21.25 1.99 16.80
CA LEU A 155 21.69 0.89 15.95
C LEU A 155 22.33 -0.25 16.78
N ARG A 156 23.17 0.11 17.75
CA ARG A 156 23.70 -0.86 18.72
C ARG A 156 22.59 -1.55 19.53
N GLN A 157 21.56 -0.82 19.97
CA GLN A 157 20.45 -1.44 20.71
C GLN A 157 19.68 -2.42 19.83
N MET A 158 19.43 -2.07 18.56
CA MET A 158 18.79 -2.96 17.61
C MET A 158 19.60 -4.24 17.44
N HIS A 159 20.93 -4.14 17.29
CA HIS A 159 21.80 -5.30 17.16
C HIS A 159 21.71 -6.23 18.38
N MET A 160 21.62 -5.69 19.59
CA MET A 160 21.45 -6.50 20.81
C MET A 160 20.11 -7.26 20.86
N ALA A 161 19.09 -6.82 20.12
CA ALA A 161 17.79 -7.48 20.00
C ALA A 161 17.71 -8.55 18.89
N LEU A 162 18.85 -8.90 18.29
CA LEU A 162 18.96 -9.90 17.23
C LEU A 162 19.66 -11.18 17.73
N SER A 163 19.38 -12.31 17.09
CA SER A 163 20.24 -13.50 17.22
C SER A 163 21.64 -13.24 16.66
N THR A 164 22.66 -13.92 17.21
CA THR A 164 24.07 -13.78 16.79
C THR A 164 24.27 -13.97 15.28
N LYS A 165 23.51 -14.89 14.67
CA LYS A 165 23.56 -15.12 13.22
C LYS A 165 23.15 -13.88 12.42
N LEU A 166 22.14 -13.16 12.88
CA LEU A 166 21.63 -11.96 12.21
C LEU A 166 22.45 -10.73 12.55
N GLN A 167 22.99 -10.62 13.77
CA GLN A 167 23.94 -9.56 14.14
C GLN A 167 25.12 -9.52 13.16
N ASN A 168 25.69 -10.68 12.81
CA ASN A 168 26.79 -10.76 11.86
C ASN A 168 26.44 -10.28 10.45
N LYS A 169 25.16 -10.23 10.07
CA LYS A 169 24.73 -9.76 8.75
C LYS A 169 24.64 -8.24 8.66
N VAL A 170 24.43 -7.55 9.77
CA VAL A 170 24.29 -6.10 9.85
C VAL A 170 25.45 -5.44 10.61
N LEU A 171 26.50 -6.20 10.94
CA LEU A 171 27.60 -5.73 11.78
C LEU A 171 28.26 -4.46 11.24
N ASP A 172 28.46 -4.41 9.92
CA ASP A 172 29.12 -3.30 9.22
C ASP A 172 28.12 -2.30 8.62
N CYS A 173 26.81 -2.46 8.89
CA CYS A 173 25.79 -1.57 8.39
C CYS A 173 25.66 -0.36 9.31
N GLU A 174 25.92 0.83 8.77
CA GLU A 174 25.83 2.09 9.51
C GLU A 174 24.47 2.77 9.37
N ASP A 175 23.63 2.31 8.45
CA ASP A 175 22.29 2.84 8.21
C ASP A 175 21.22 1.93 8.84
N PHE A 176 20.30 2.53 9.58
CA PHE A 176 19.28 1.78 10.31
C PHE A 176 18.22 1.17 9.40
N GLU A 177 17.86 1.87 8.33
CA GLU A 177 16.85 1.43 7.37
C GLU A 177 17.41 0.29 6.50
N GLU A 178 18.65 0.43 6.03
CA GLU A 178 19.39 -0.62 5.33
C GLU A 178 19.56 -1.86 6.21
N SER A 179 19.84 -1.70 7.50
CA SER A 179 19.91 -2.81 8.45
C SER A 179 18.58 -3.57 8.52
N ILE A 180 17.44 -2.88 8.57
CA ILE A 180 16.12 -3.52 8.54
C ILE A 180 15.93 -4.31 7.25
N ASP A 181 16.30 -3.75 6.10
CA ASP A 181 16.16 -4.41 4.82
C ASP A 181 17.03 -5.68 4.70
N ILE A 182 18.28 -5.62 5.20
CA ILE A 182 19.16 -6.79 5.28
C ILE A 182 18.55 -7.87 6.18
N LEU A 183 18.01 -7.49 7.34
CA LEU A 183 17.39 -8.43 8.28
C LEU A 183 16.12 -9.05 7.71
N ARG A 184 15.32 -8.25 6.99
CA ARG A 184 14.14 -8.70 6.27
C ARG A 184 14.53 -9.75 5.24
N ALA A 185 15.45 -9.40 4.35
CA ALA A 185 15.95 -10.30 3.32
C ALA A 185 16.53 -11.60 3.91
N ALA A 186 17.18 -11.49 5.07
CA ALA A 186 17.80 -12.63 5.76
C ALA A 186 16.82 -13.57 6.45
N THR A 187 15.61 -13.11 6.79
CA THR A 187 14.65 -13.86 7.61
C THR A 187 13.49 -14.40 6.77
N ILE A 188 12.82 -13.51 6.05
CA ILE A 188 11.63 -13.81 5.25
C ILE A 188 11.91 -13.81 3.74
N GLY A 189 13.14 -13.49 3.34
CA GLY A 189 13.58 -13.45 1.94
C GLY A 189 13.48 -12.04 1.34
N SER A 190 14.17 -11.83 0.22
CA SER A 190 14.17 -10.56 -0.52
C SER A 190 12.92 -10.36 -1.38
N ARG A 191 11.78 -10.99 -1.03
CA ARG A 191 10.57 -10.77 -1.81
C ARG A 191 10.32 -9.26 -1.77
N GLN A 192 10.43 -8.64 -2.94
CA GLN A 192 9.92 -7.30 -3.20
C GLN A 192 8.41 -7.41 -3.05
N HIS A 193 7.99 -7.36 -1.79
CA HIS A 193 6.61 -7.22 -1.40
C HIS A 193 6.26 -5.78 -1.74
N SER A 194 5.90 -5.55 -3.00
CA SER A 194 5.46 -4.24 -3.44
C SER A 194 4.06 -3.99 -2.88
N GLU A 195 3.75 -2.71 -2.70
CA GLU A 195 2.37 -2.28 -2.44
C GLU A 195 1.41 -2.82 -3.50
N ASP A 196 1.86 -2.90 -4.76
CA ASP A 196 1.09 -3.46 -5.88
C ASP A 196 0.74 -4.94 -5.69
N ASP A 197 1.68 -5.77 -5.21
CA ASP A 197 1.45 -7.22 -4.98
C ASP A 197 0.39 -7.43 -3.89
N TYR A 198 0.48 -6.71 -2.77
CA TYR A 198 -0.55 -6.80 -1.73
C TYR A 198 -1.86 -6.14 -2.14
N ALA A 199 -1.83 -5.06 -2.91
CA ALA A 199 -3.05 -4.46 -3.46
C ALA A 199 -3.76 -5.44 -4.40
N GLU A 200 -3.03 -6.17 -5.23
CA GLU A 200 -3.58 -7.21 -6.10
C GLU A 200 -4.13 -8.40 -5.29
N ARG A 201 -3.40 -8.88 -4.27
CA ARG A 201 -3.87 -9.92 -3.35
C ARG A 201 -5.14 -9.52 -2.62
N LEU A 202 -5.26 -8.27 -2.18
CA LEU A 202 -6.47 -7.75 -1.54
C LEU A 202 -7.63 -7.59 -2.53
N ARG A 203 -7.34 -7.25 -3.78
CA ARG A 203 -8.35 -7.14 -4.86
C ARG A 203 -8.91 -8.49 -5.26
N ALA A 204 -8.07 -9.51 -5.31
CA ALA A 204 -8.44 -10.89 -5.63
C ALA A 204 -8.96 -11.67 -4.41
N PHE A 205 -9.04 -11.03 -3.24
CA PHE A 205 -9.47 -11.68 -2.01
C PHE A 205 -10.97 -12.02 -2.08
N ASP A 206 -11.31 -13.25 -1.69
CA ASP A 206 -12.70 -13.71 -1.65
C ASP A 206 -12.87 -14.80 -0.55
N PHE A 207 -14.12 -15.16 -0.28
CA PHE A 207 -14.49 -16.27 0.58
C PHE A 207 -13.99 -17.60 0.04
N LEU A 208 -13.41 -18.41 0.92
CA LEU A 208 -13.18 -19.80 0.62
C LEU A 208 -14.50 -20.61 0.71
N PRO A 209 -14.59 -21.76 0.01
CA PRO A 209 -15.76 -22.63 0.10
C PRO A 209 -16.08 -23.02 1.54
N GLY A 210 -17.31 -22.76 1.99
CA GLY A 210 -17.75 -23.07 3.36
C GLY A 210 -17.16 -22.18 4.46
N GLU A 211 -16.42 -21.13 4.12
CA GLU A 211 -15.83 -20.19 5.09
C GLU A 211 -16.89 -19.27 5.71
N SER A 212 -16.84 -19.12 7.04
CA SER A 212 -17.67 -18.18 7.79
C SER A 212 -17.15 -16.74 7.65
N LEU A 213 -18.01 -15.75 7.88
CA LEU A 213 -17.64 -14.33 7.82
C LEU A 213 -16.49 -14.00 8.79
N SER A 214 -16.53 -14.50 10.03
CA SER A 214 -15.43 -14.30 11.01
C SER A 214 -14.09 -14.84 10.50
N LYS A 215 -14.05 -16.09 9.98
CA LYS A 215 -12.80 -16.67 9.47
C LYS A 215 -12.26 -15.92 8.26
N MET A 216 -13.14 -15.45 7.38
CA MET A 216 -12.76 -14.65 6.21
C MET A 216 -12.16 -13.31 6.65
N VAL A 217 -12.79 -12.63 7.61
CA VAL A 217 -12.30 -11.35 8.17
C VAL A 217 -10.95 -11.56 8.84
N ASP A 218 -10.79 -12.61 9.66
CA ASP A 218 -9.50 -12.96 10.26
C ASP A 218 -8.41 -13.15 9.19
N ARG A 219 -8.70 -13.89 8.10
CA ARG A 219 -7.72 -14.06 7.01
C ARG A 219 -7.40 -12.75 6.31
N TYR A 220 -8.38 -11.88 6.13
CA TYR A 220 -8.17 -10.58 5.49
C TYR A 220 -7.33 -9.65 6.38
N GLU A 221 -7.62 -9.59 7.68
CA GLU A 221 -6.81 -8.87 8.67
C GLU A 221 -5.38 -9.39 8.69
N ASN A 222 -5.20 -10.71 8.74
CA ASN A 222 -3.87 -11.32 8.69
C ASN A 222 -3.11 -10.94 7.42
N LEU A 223 -3.78 -10.82 6.27
CA LEU A 223 -3.15 -10.37 5.02
C LEU A 223 -2.70 -8.90 5.09
N ALA A 224 -3.52 -8.03 5.68
CA ALA A 224 -3.19 -6.61 5.87
C ALA A 224 -2.06 -6.41 6.91
N ASP A 225 -2.08 -7.20 7.99
CA ASP A 225 -1.05 -7.23 9.02
C ASP A 225 0.26 -7.82 8.49
N GLU A 226 0.19 -8.86 7.64
CA GLU A 226 1.33 -9.41 6.91
C GLU A 226 2.00 -8.28 6.12
N ALA A 227 1.26 -7.57 5.26
CA ALA A 227 1.79 -6.43 4.49
C ALA A 227 2.45 -5.38 5.39
N THR A 228 1.77 -4.99 6.47
CA THR A 228 2.26 -3.97 7.42
C THR A 228 3.55 -4.43 8.11
N SER A 229 3.62 -5.71 8.50
CA SER A 229 4.82 -6.32 9.11
C SER A 229 6.00 -6.36 8.14
N LEU A 230 5.72 -6.36 6.84
CA LEU A 230 6.70 -6.32 5.77
C LEU A 230 7.09 -4.90 5.37
N GLY A 231 6.57 -3.89 6.06
CA GLY A 231 6.83 -2.48 5.77
C GLY A 231 6.06 -1.94 4.55
N VAL A 232 5.08 -2.70 4.04
CA VAL A 232 4.22 -2.28 2.93
C VAL A 232 3.12 -1.37 3.47
N LYS A 233 3.09 -0.10 3.05
CA LYS A 233 2.06 0.86 3.48
C LYS A 233 0.82 0.70 2.60
N LEU A 234 -0.12 -0.12 3.06
CA LEU A 234 -1.41 -0.27 2.39
C LEU A 234 -2.35 0.89 2.71
N ASP A 235 -2.88 1.53 1.66
CA ASP A 235 -3.91 2.57 1.77
C ASP A 235 -5.13 2.05 2.56
N GLU A 236 -5.51 2.78 3.63
CA GLU A 236 -6.63 2.39 4.48
C GLU A 236 -7.95 2.37 3.74
N LYS A 237 -8.15 3.35 2.85
CA LYS A 237 -9.36 3.42 2.04
C LYS A 237 -9.44 2.21 1.12
N TYR A 238 -8.31 1.75 0.57
CA TYR A 238 -8.24 0.54 -0.23
C TYR A 238 -8.61 -0.72 0.57
N LYS A 239 -8.03 -0.89 1.77
CA LYS A 239 -8.34 -2.00 2.68
C LYS A 239 -9.83 -2.08 3.01
N VAL A 240 -10.43 -0.95 3.37
CA VAL A 240 -11.88 -0.84 3.68
C VAL A 240 -12.74 -1.12 2.45
N THR A 241 -12.37 -0.55 1.30
CA THR A 241 -13.16 -0.68 0.06
C THR A 241 -13.23 -2.13 -0.40
N ASN A 242 -12.09 -2.83 -0.44
CA ASN A 242 -12.04 -4.22 -0.88
C ASN A 242 -12.80 -5.14 0.08
N LEU A 243 -12.56 -5.04 1.39
CA LEU A 243 -13.27 -5.88 2.36
C LEU A 243 -14.79 -5.66 2.31
N ARG A 244 -15.22 -4.40 2.14
CA ARG A 244 -16.64 -4.07 1.94
C ARG A 244 -17.21 -4.76 0.70
N VAL A 245 -16.52 -4.74 -0.43
CA VAL A 245 -16.97 -5.39 -1.67
C VAL A 245 -17.15 -6.90 -1.43
N VAL A 246 -16.17 -7.56 -0.81
CA VAL A 246 -16.22 -9.00 -0.53
C VAL A 246 -17.37 -9.36 0.40
N ILE A 247 -17.53 -8.63 1.52
CA ILE A 247 -18.63 -8.88 2.47
C ILE A 247 -19.98 -8.67 1.78
N SER A 248 -20.14 -7.59 1.02
CA SER A 248 -21.43 -7.22 0.42
C SER A 248 -21.85 -8.12 -0.72
N ALA A 249 -20.89 -8.76 -1.39
CA ALA A 249 -21.18 -9.77 -2.41
C ALA A 249 -21.86 -11.02 -1.82
N LYS A 250 -21.51 -11.41 -0.60
CA LYS A 250 -22.06 -12.59 0.08
C LYS A 250 -23.17 -12.28 1.08
N PHE A 251 -23.14 -11.09 1.68
CA PHE A 251 -24.09 -10.61 2.68
C PHE A 251 -24.57 -9.18 2.34
N PRO A 252 -25.47 -9.02 1.36
CA PRO A 252 -25.91 -7.71 0.88
C PRO A 252 -26.54 -6.84 1.97
N ASP A 253 -27.21 -7.46 2.95
CA ASP A 253 -27.92 -6.76 4.04
C ASP A 253 -26.95 -6.02 4.98
N LEU A 254 -25.70 -6.45 5.04
CA LEU A 254 -24.65 -5.78 5.84
C LEU A 254 -24.12 -4.51 5.16
N TYR A 255 -24.32 -4.34 3.84
CA TYR A 255 -23.74 -3.24 3.08
C TYR A 255 -24.09 -1.85 3.63
N LEU A 256 -25.36 -1.63 3.99
CA LEU A 256 -25.85 -0.34 4.50
C LEU A 256 -25.18 0.06 5.83
N HIS A 257 -24.80 -0.92 6.64
CA HIS A 257 -24.12 -0.71 7.91
C HIS A 257 -22.62 -0.42 7.69
N LEU A 258 -22.04 -0.96 6.62
CA LEU A 258 -20.61 -0.87 6.33
C LEU A 258 -20.23 0.35 5.48
N ILE A 259 -21.19 0.98 4.78
CA ILE A 259 -20.91 2.04 3.80
C ILE A 259 -20.34 3.33 4.41
N VAL A 260 -20.73 3.64 5.64
CA VAL A 260 -20.40 4.88 6.36
C VAL A 260 -18.97 4.91 6.88
N HIS A 261 -18.33 3.76 7.07
CA HIS A 261 -17.00 3.69 7.69
C HIS A 261 -15.90 3.81 6.63
N LYS A 262 -15.00 4.79 6.81
CA LYS A 262 -13.84 5.03 5.92
C LYS A 262 -12.51 4.67 6.56
N SER A 263 -12.49 4.55 7.88
CA SER A 263 -11.30 4.24 8.68
C SER A 263 -11.24 2.73 8.91
N TRP A 264 -10.05 2.16 8.79
CA TRP A 264 -9.84 0.72 8.92
C TRP A 264 -10.21 0.18 10.31
N PRO A 265 -9.73 0.76 11.44
CA PRO A 265 -10.11 0.30 12.79
C PRO A 265 -11.62 0.34 13.04
N VAL A 266 -12.28 1.44 12.65
CA VAL A 266 -13.72 1.62 12.88
C VAL A 266 -14.54 0.64 12.03
N PHE A 267 -14.10 0.40 10.79
CA PHE A 267 -14.76 -0.56 9.90
C PHE A 267 -14.69 -1.98 10.46
N LEU A 268 -13.52 -2.42 10.91
CA LEU A 268 -13.34 -3.76 11.49
C LEU A 268 -14.14 -3.96 12.76
N GLU A 269 -14.16 -2.96 13.65
CA GLU A 269 -14.94 -3.03 14.89
C GLU A 269 -16.43 -3.19 14.60
N THR A 270 -16.97 -2.47 13.61
CA THR A 270 -18.35 -2.66 13.15
C THR A 270 -18.59 -4.07 12.62
N VAL A 271 -17.68 -4.61 11.80
CA VAL A 271 -17.80 -5.99 11.27
C VAL A 271 -17.81 -7.02 12.40
N HIS A 272 -16.93 -6.88 13.40
CA HIS A 272 -16.88 -7.75 14.56
C HIS A 272 -18.14 -7.65 15.44
N MET A 273 -18.66 -6.45 15.67
CA MET A 273 -19.92 -6.28 16.40
C MET A 273 -21.09 -6.97 15.69
N MET A 274 -21.13 -6.93 14.35
CA MET A 274 -22.18 -7.61 13.58
C MET A 274 -22.06 -9.14 13.66
N LEU A 275 -20.83 -9.66 13.65
CA LEU A 275 -20.55 -11.09 13.85
C LEU A 275 -21.03 -11.61 15.22
N ASP A 276 -20.91 -10.79 16.27
CA ASP A 276 -21.35 -11.15 17.62
C ASP A 276 -22.87 -11.11 17.80
N MET A 277 -23.59 -10.39 16.93
CA MET A 277 -25.05 -10.33 16.93
C MET A 277 -25.68 -11.56 16.24
N ASP A 278 -25.08 -12.03 15.14
CA ASP A 278 -25.55 -13.22 14.41
C ASP A 278 -25.34 -14.54 15.20
N CYS A 279 -24.39 -14.59 16.15
CA CYS A 279 -24.18 -15.77 17.00
C CYS A 279 -25.23 -15.97 18.10
N ARG A 280 -26.23 -15.08 18.23
CA ARG A 280 -27.28 -15.14 19.28
C ARG A 280 -28.64 -15.65 18.78
N HIS A 281 -28.72 -16.15 17.56
CA HIS A 281 -29.91 -16.77 16.96
C HIS A 281 -29.59 -18.18 16.46
#